data_AF-A0A7C5APR1-F1
#
_entry.id   AF-A0A7C5APR1-F1
#
_cell.length_a   1.000
_cell.length_b   1.000
_cell.length_c   1.000
_cell.angle_alpha   90.00
_cell.angle_beta   90.00
_cell.angle_gamma   90.00
#
_symmetry.space_group_name_H-M   'P 1'
#
loop_
_entity.id
_entity.type
_entity.pdbx_description
1 polymer ?
#
loop_
_entity_poly.entity_id
_entity_poly.type
_entity_poly.pdbx_seq_one_letter_code
_entity_poly.pdbx_strand_id
1 'polypeptide(L)'
;MGAGEERVELVRVRERLALPAGRLPQRTLVLLCGLPGTGKSYLASQLAARVPLVVVSSDQVRHCIFPEPQHTGEEHAVVHGTCRALAEELLNEGYSVLVDATNLRHRHRERYYRLAEACGARLMIVQTTASPEVVRARLEGRKEGLLEDFGSRADWEVYRMYAGQLEPIRRPHRVVDTSGDITPAVEEIVSTLLGTPVPAPLRARVRLILNPAAGQSYRVADLDETLGFLVRHGWEVSLWETRQPREAMDLARRAAAEGIDLVIAVGGDGTVNEVVNGLAGTPTALAVLPFGSGNVWAREQGLPLEPAEAARVLVQGQIRSVDVGLAGKRYFLLMAGVGFDAAVVHALSEEGRQPLWPFGTILKGFSLALNFTGKETVITLDDQRQVTGETLLVVIGNTRLYGGLVQITTHASMDDGLLDICVFRGKGGFSQLSQYALATVLQLQERTSGVDYYRAREVTITSETPLYVQADGEPIGTTPMTFRNIPRALRVLVPPYAPRHLFTQN
;
A
#
# COMPACT_ATOMS: atom_id res chain seq x y z
N MET A 1 -33.93 -6.54 -41.04
CA MET A 1 -33.11 -5.46 -41.65
C MET A 1 -32.47 -5.98 -42.92
N GLY A 2 -32.58 -5.23 -44.02
CA GLY A 2 -31.83 -5.52 -45.25
C GLY A 2 -30.39 -5.01 -45.15
N ALA A 3 -29.45 -5.60 -45.90
CA ALA A 3 -28.02 -5.23 -45.89
C ALA A 3 -27.74 -3.73 -46.20
N GLY A 4 -28.71 -3.01 -46.79
CA GLY A 4 -28.63 -1.57 -47.04
C GLY A 4 -28.91 -0.69 -45.81
N GLU A 5 -29.82 -1.10 -44.91
CA GLU A 5 -30.16 -0.36 -43.68
C GLU A 5 -29.04 -0.45 -42.65
N GLU A 6 -28.46 -1.63 -42.49
CA GLU A 6 -27.33 -1.90 -41.57
C GLU A 6 -26.11 -1.03 -41.90
N ARG A 7 -25.89 -0.75 -43.20
CA ARG A 7 -24.79 0.11 -43.67
C ARG A 7 -25.02 1.59 -43.38
N VAL A 8 -26.27 2.06 -43.42
CA VAL A 8 -26.63 3.46 -43.09
C VAL A 8 -26.47 3.72 -41.59
N GLU A 9 -26.87 2.76 -40.75
CA GLU A 9 -26.71 2.84 -39.29
C GLU A 9 -25.23 2.88 -38.88
N LEU A 10 -24.40 2.04 -39.51
CA LEU A 10 -22.95 2.02 -39.27
C LEU A 10 -22.29 3.37 -39.54
N VAL A 11 -22.60 4.01 -40.67
CA VAL A 11 -22.07 5.33 -41.03
C VAL A 11 -22.48 6.38 -39.99
N ARG A 12 -23.75 6.38 -39.58
CA ARG A 12 -24.28 7.35 -38.60
C ARG A 12 -23.62 7.22 -37.23
N VAL A 13 -23.39 6.00 -36.76
CA VAL A 13 -22.71 5.76 -35.48
C VAL A 13 -21.24 6.17 -35.59
N ARG A 14 -20.58 5.82 -36.70
CA ARG A 14 -19.18 6.14 -36.96
C ARG A 14 -18.90 7.64 -36.93
N GLU A 15 -19.75 8.46 -37.54
CA GLU A 15 -19.61 9.93 -37.54
C GLU A 15 -19.63 10.55 -36.15
N ARG A 16 -20.16 9.85 -35.14
CA ARG A 16 -20.22 10.29 -33.75
C ARG A 16 -19.07 9.78 -32.89
N LEU A 17 -18.20 8.92 -33.42
CA LEU A 17 -17.04 8.41 -32.69
C LEU A 17 -15.90 9.44 -32.67
N ALA A 18 -15.31 9.64 -31.50
CA ALA A 18 -14.07 10.40 -31.37
C ALA A 18 -12.89 9.53 -31.84
N LEU A 19 -12.33 9.86 -33.01
CA LEU A 19 -11.16 9.16 -33.54
C LEU A 19 -9.86 9.83 -33.03
N PRO A 20 -8.95 9.08 -32.38
CA PRO A 20 -7.70 9.64 -31.89
C PRO A 20 -6.75 9.93 -33.06
N ALA A 21 -5.95 10.99 -32.93
CA ALA A 21 -4.94 11.37 -33.93
C ALA A 21 -3.79 10.35 -34.04
N GLY A 22 -3.46 9.64 -32.95
CA GLY A 22 -2.39 8.66 -32.89
C GLY A 22 -2.85 7.21 -33.08
N ARG A 23 -1.89 6.28 -32.99
CA ARG A 23 -2.11 4.82 -32.95
C ARG A 23 -1.28 4.20 -31.83
N LEU A 24 -1.74 3.08 -31.28
CA LEU A 24 -0.92 2.29 -30.35
C LEU A 24 0.16 1.52 -31.12
N PRO A 25 1.33 1.24 -30.51
CA PRO A 25 2.41 0.49 -31.16
C PRO A 25 1.98 -0.90 -31.63
N GLN A 26 1.09 -1.55 -30.87
CA GLN A 26 0.43 -2.78 -31.28
C GLN A 26 -1.09 -2.56 -31.29
N ARG A 27 -1.70 -2.81 -32.45
CA ARG A 27 -3.15 -2.81 -32.62
C ARG A 27 -3.77 -3.75 -31.59
N THR A 28 -4.64 -3.22 -30.73
CA THR A 28 -5.21 -3.96 -29.59
C THR A 28 -6.72 -3.80 -29.57
N LEU A 29 -7.44 -4.90 -29.37
CA LEU A 29 -8.85 -4.93 -28.99
C LEU A 29 -8.94 -5.07 -27.46
N VAL A 30 -9.36 -4.01 -26.78
CA VAL A 30 -9.63 -4.00 -25.33
C VAL A 30 -11.11 -4.34 -25.11
N LEU A 31 -11.38 -5.48 -24.50
CA LEU A 31 -12.74 -5.94 -24.21
C LEU A 31 -13.05 -5.71 -22.73
N LEU A 32 -13.89 -4.71 -22.42
CA LEU A 32 -14.40 -4.54 -21.07
C LEU A 32 -15.50 -5.57 -20.77
N CYS A 33 -15.46 -6.11 -19.56
CA CYS A 33 -16.43 -7.05 -19.01
C CYS A 33 -16.83 -6.61 -17.60
N GLY A 34 -18.08 -6.79 -17.21
CA GLY A 34 -18.52 -6.45 -15.85
C GLY A 34 -19.98 -6.06 -15.76
N LEU A 35 -20.56 -6.24 -14.58
CA LEU A 35 -21.97 -5.94 -14.33
C LEU A 35 -22.25 -4.43 -14.48
N PRO A 36 -23.51 -4.02 -14.71
CA PRO A 36 -23.87 -2.60 -14.68
C PRO A 36 -23.44 -1.95 -13.34
N GLY A 37 -22.98 -0.69 -13.38
CA GLY A 37 -22.54 0.03 -12.17
C GLY A 37 -21.13 -0.32 -11.64
N THR A 38 -20.45 -1.35 -12.16
CA THR A 38 -19.06 -1.70 -11.77
C THR A 38 -18.00 -0.78 -12.36
N GLY A 39 -18.34 0.39 -12.91
CA GLY A 39 -17.35 1.37 -13.35
C GLY A 39 -16.71 1.17 -14.74
N LYS A 40 -17.22 0.27 -15.60
CA LYS A 40 -16.68 0.06 -16.97
C LYS A 40 -16.49 1.35 -17.78
N SER A 41 -17.54 2.16 -17.92
CA SER A 41 -17.48 3.39 -18.71
C SER A 41 -16.54 4.44 -18.11
N TYR A 42 -16.40 4.46 -16.78
CA TYR A 42 -15.42 5.29 -16.09
C TYR A 42 -13.99 4.81 -16.38
N LEU A 43 -13.73 3.50 -16.32
CA LEU A 43 -12.44 2.95 -16.73
C LEU A 43 -12.14 3.23 -18.22
N ALA A 44 -13.14 3.08 -19.08
CA ALA A 44 -13.03 3.37 -20.52
C ALA A 44 -12.60 4.82 -20.77
N SER A 45 -13.22 5.79 -20.07
CA SER A 45 -12.88 7.20 -20.21
C SER A 45 -11.47 7.52 -19.71
N GLN A 46 -11.07 6.96 -18.56
CA GLN A 46 -9.71 7.12 -18.04
C GLN A 46 -8.64 6.56 -18.98
N LEU A 47 -8.91 5.43 -19.64
CA LEU A 47 -8.00 4.85 -20.63
C LEU A 47 -7.94 5.69 -21.89
N ALA A 48 -9.09 6.05 -22.47
CA ALA A 48 -9.16 6.83 -23.71
C ALA A 48 -8.55 8.23 -23.57
N ALA A 49 -8.54 8.80 -22.37
CA ALA A 49 -7.88 10.08 -22.09
C ALA A 49 -6.34 9.99 -22.12
N ARG A 50 -5.75 8.80 -21.93
CA ARG A 50 -4.30 8.61 -21.79
C ARG A 50 -3.66 7.91 -22.99
N VAL A 51 -4.44 7.18 -23.79
CA VAL A 51 -3.95 6.42 -24.94
C VAL A 51 -4.88 6.54 -26.15
N PRO A 52 -4.35 6.45 -27.39
CA PRO A 52 -5.14 6.56 -28.62
C PRO A 52 -6.01 5.31 -28.85
N LEU A 53 -7.14 5.25 -28.15
CA LEU A 53 -8.18 4.21 -28.27
C LEU A 53 -9.47 4.82 -28.85
N VAL A 54 -10.13 4.08 -29.74
CA VAL A 54 -11.52 4.37 -30.13
C VAL A 54 -12.46 3.60 -29.19
N VAL A 55 -13.32 4.30 -28.47
CA VAL A 55 -14.29 3.68 -27.57
C VAL A 55 -15.59 3.39 -28.33
N VAL A 56 -15.94 2.12 -28.45
CA VAL A 56 -17.22 1.64 -28.98
C VAL A 56 -18.10 1.25 -27.79
N SER A 57 -19.00 2.14 -27.40
CA SER A 57 -19.95 1.92 -26.30
C SER A 57 -21.29 1.38 -26.81
N SER A 58 -21.76 0.27 -26.23
CA SER A 58 -23.07 -0.28 -26.59
C SER A 58 -24.23 0.67 -26.31
N ASP A 59 -24.10 1.54 -25.29
CA ASP A 59 -25.14 2.49 -24.94
C ASP A 59 -25.17 3.68 -25.91
N GLN A 60 -24.00 4.18 -26.34
CA GLN A 60 -23.92 5.19 -27.40
C GLN A 60 -24.48 4.67 -28.72
N VAL A 61 -24.11 3.45 -29.11
CA VAL A 61 -24.63 2.78 -30.32
C VAL A 61 -26.15 2.64 -30.23
N ARG A 62 -26.68 2.21 -29.07
CA ARG A 62 -28.13 2.08 -28.86
C ARG A 62 -28.87 3.40 -29.07
N HIS A 63 -28.40 4.49 -28.49
CA HIS A 63 -29.04 5.82 -28.64
C HIS A 63 -28.91 6.39 -30.06
N CYS A 64 -27.91 5.96 -30.83
CA CYS A 64 -27.77 6.39 -32.22
C CYS A 64 -28.73 5.67 -33.17
N ILE A 65 -29.01 4.39 -32.89
CA ILE A 65 -29.87 3.54 -33.73
C ILE A 65 -31.35 3.72 -33.33
N PHE A 66 -31.64 3.73 -32.02
CA PHE A 66 -33.01 3.76 -31.49
C PHE A 66 -33.28 5.11 -30.79
N PRO A 67 -34.16 5.96 -31.34
CA PRO A 67 -34.55 7.22 -30.70
C PRO A 67 -35.23 7.02 -29.33
N GLU A 68 -36.00 5.93 -29.19
CA GLU A 68 -36.65 5.50 -27.96
C GLU A 68 -36.35 4.01 -27.69
N PRO A 69 -35.24 3.68 -27.01
CA PRO A 69 -34.82 2.30 -26.81
C PRO A 69 -35.74 1.54 -25.84
N GLN A 70 -36.25 0.38 -26.25
CA GLN A 70 -37.12 -0.48 -25.45
C GLN A 70 -36.40 -1.69 -24.82
N HIS A 71 -35.12 -1.89 -25.13
CA HIS A 71 -34.27 -2.98 -24.64
C HIS A 71 -34.79 -4.38 -24.96
N THR A 72 -35.38 -4.55 -26.14
CA THR A 72 -35.85 -5.86 -26.61
C THR A 72 -34.69 -6.77 -27.04
N GLY A 73 -34.93 -8.09 -27.11
CA GLY A 73 -33.91 -9.04 -27.58
C GLY A 73 -33.43 -8.75 -29.00
N GLU A 74 -34.28 -8.19 -29.85
CA GLU A 74 -33.96 -7.77 -31.22
C GLU A 74 -33.07 -6.51 -31.22
N GLU A 75 -33.42 -5.48 -30.43
CA GLU A 75 -32.56 -4.30 -30.25
C GLU A 75 -31.18 -4.68 -29.72
N HIS A 76 -31.12 -5.60 -28.76
CA HIS A 76 -29.85 -6.11 -28.25
C HIS A 76 -29.01 -6.78 -29.34
N ALA A 77 -29.64 -7.58 -30.21
CA ALA A 77 -28.94 -8.24 -31.31
C ALA A 77 -28.38 -7.23 -32.33
N VAL A 78 -29.17 -6.21 -32.69
CA VAL A 78 -28.76 -5.12 -33.58
C VAL A 78 -27.59 -4.35 -32.98
N VAL A 79 -27.72 -3.83 -31.75
CA VAL A 79 -26.66 -3.05 -31.08
C VAL A 79 -25.36 -3.83 -30.98
N HIS A 80 -25.41 -5.10 -30.54
CA HIS A 80 -24.21 -5.92 -30.42
C HIS A 80 -23.62 -6.27 -31.80
N GLY A 81 -24.46 -6.44 -32.82
CA GLY A 81 -24.04 -6.59 -34.21
C GLY A 81 -23.27 -5.38 -34.70
N THR A 82 -23.85 -4.18 -34.54
CA THR A 82 -23.26 -2.91 -34.95
C THR A 82 -21.97 -2.61 -34.20
N CYS A 83 -21.90 -2.84 -32.88
CA CYS A 83 -20.66 -2.67 -32.11
C CYS A 83 -19.52 -3.53 -32.67
N ARG A 84 -19.81 -4.78 -33.03
CA ARG A 84 -18.82 -5.71 -33.59
C ARG A 84 -18.37 -5.29 -34.98
N ALA A 85 -19.30 -4.91 -35.85
CA ALA A 85 -18.98 -4.44 -37.20
C ALA A 85 -18.14 -3.15 -37.16
N LEU A 86 -18.46 -2.19 -36.27
CA LEU A 86 -17.64 -1.00 -36.05
C LEU A 86 -16.24 -1.35 -35.54
N ALA A 87 -16.16 -2.25 -34.55
CA ALA A 87 -14.86 -2.68 -34.04
C ALA A 87 -14.01 -3.34 -35.13
N GLU A 88 -14.61 -4.15 -36.00
CA GLU A 88 -13.95 -4.78 -37.15
C GLU A 88 -13.41 -3.75 -38.15
N GLU A 89 -14.25 -2.80 -38.57
CA GLU A 89 -13.86 -1.73 -39.50
C GLU A 89 -12.71 -0.88 -38.94
N LEU A 90 -12.83 -0.43 -37.69
CA LEU A 90 -11.82 0.38 -37.00
C LEU A 90 -10.50 -0.36 -36.80
N LEU A 91 -10.56 -1.64 -36.40
CA LEU A 91 -9.37 -2.47 -36.28
C LEU A 91 -8.68 -2.62 -37.64
N ASN A 92 -9.43 -2.90 -38.71
CA ASN A 92 -8.88 -3.04 -40.06
C ASN A 92 -8.21 -1.74 -40.57
N GLU A 93 -8.74 -0.58 -40.18
CA GLU A 93 -8.15 0.75 -40.43
C GLU A 93 -6.94 1.09 -39.55
N GLY A 94 -6.54 0.18 -38.66
CA GLY A 94 -5.36 0.34 -37.82
C GLY A 94 -5.59 0.96 -36.47
N TYR A 95 -6.82 1.35 -36.11
CA TYR A 95 -7.12 1.82 -34.77
C TYR A 95 -7.06 0.68 -33.76
N SER A 96 -6.71 1.02 -32.51
CA SER A 96 -7.00 0.15 -31.37
C SER A 96 -8.37 0.50 -30.81
N VAL A 97 -9.16 -0.52 -30.50
CA VAL A 97 -10.57 -0.36 -30.15
C VAL A 97 -10.80 -0.84 -28.73
N LEU A 98 -11.52 -0.05 -27.94
CA LEU A 98 -12.06 -0.45 -26.64
C LEU A 98 -13.56 -0.65 -26.79
N VAL A 99 -14.04 -1.84 -26.44
CA VAL A 99 -15.48 -2.17 -26.46
C VAL A 99 -16.03 -2.08 -25.04
N ASP A 100 -16.85 -1.06 -24.78
CA ASP A 100 -17.58 -0.89 -23.53
C ASP A 100 -18.97 -1.51 -23.66
N ALA A 101 -19.08 -2.77 -23.24
CA ALA A 101 -20.33 -3.52 -23.20
C ALA A 101 -20.35 -4.47 -22.00
N THR A 102 -21.54 -4.90 -21.58
CA THR A 102 -21.72 -5.75 -20.38
C THR A 102 -21.13 -7.16 -20.54
N ASN A 103 -21.09 -7.70 -21.78
CA ASN A 103 -20.36 -8.93 -22.17
C ASN A 103 -20.45 -10.11 -21.19
N LEU A 104 -21.64 -10.37 -20.64
CA LEU A 104 -21.82 -11.27 -19.48
C LEU A 104 -21.72 -12.76 -19.81
N ARG A 105 -22.03 -13.17 -21.05
CA ARG A 105 -22.04 -14.57 -21.50
C ARG A 105 -20.83 -14.89 -22.38
N HIS A 106 -20.32 -16.12 -22.28
CA HIS A 106 -19.20 -16.62 -23.06
C HIS A 106 -19.42 -16.44 -24.56
N ARG A 107 -20.61 -16.80 -25.06
CA ARG A 107 -20.97 -16.68 -26.48
C ARG A 107 -20.82 -15.26 -27.06
N HIS A 108 -20.99 -14.23 -26.23
CA HIS A 108 -20.84 -12.83 -26.66
C HIS A 108 -19.35 -12.45 -26.72
N ARG A 109 -18.57 -12.87 -25.71
CA ARG A 109 -17.12 -12.63 -25.66
C ARG A 109 -16.37 -13.37 -26.77
N GLU A 110 -16.77 -14.61 -27.06
CA GLU A 110 -16.16 -15.44 -28.10
C GLU A 110 -16.17 -14.78 -29.48
N ARG A 111 -17.22 -14.03 -29.81
CA ARG A 111 -17.30 -13.26 -31.07
C ARG A 111 -16.21 -12.20 -31.17
N TYR A 112 -15.88 -11.53 -30.06
CA TYR A 112 -14.79 -10.55 -30.00
C TYR A 112 -13.41 -11.22 -30.00
N TYR A 113 -13.29 -12.42 -29.44
CA TYR A 113 -12.03 -13.17 -29.48
C TYR A 113 -11.68 -13.53 -30.93
N ARG A 114 -12.66 -14.09 -31.66
CA ARG A 114 -12.49 -14.41 -33.09
C ARG A 114 -12.24 -13.16 -33.92
N LEU A 115 -12.87 -12.03 -33.58
CA LEU A 115 -12.63 -10.76 -34.25
C LEU A 115 -11.19 -10.27 -34.06
N ALA A 116 -10.67 -10.28 -32.83
CA ALA A 116 -9.28 -9.90 -32.57
C ALA A 116 -8.29 -10.78 -33.35
N GLU A 117 -8.52 -12.10 -33.35
CA GLU A 117 -7.71 -13.07 -34.10
C GLU A 117 -7.78 -12.79 -35.62
N ALA A 118 -8.97 -12.56 -36.17
CA ALA A 118 -9.16 -12.27 -37.60
C ALA A 118 -8.51 -10.95 -38.05
N CYS A 119 -8.55 -9.90 -37.22
CA CYS A 119 -7.95 -8.61 -37.52
C CYS A 119 -6.44 -8.53 -37.17
N GLY A 120 -5.84 -9.63 -36.69
CA GLY A 120 -4.44 -9.65 -36.22
C GLY A 120 -4.18 -8.71 -35.04
N ALA A 121 -5.21 -8.38 -34.26
CA ALA A 121 -5.12 -7.48 -33.13
C ALA A 121 -4.81 -8.25 -31.83
N ARG A 122 -3.99 -7.67 -30.95
CA ARG A 122 -3.80 -8.19 -29.60
C ARG A 122 -5.13 -8.12 -28.85
N LEU A 123 -5.56 -9.20 -28.22
CA LEU A 123 -6.73 -9.20 -27.35
C LEU A 123 -6.31 -8.89 -25.91
N MET A 124 -6.94 -7.89 -25.30
CA MET A 124 -6.82 -7.59 -23.87
C MET A 124 -8.21 -7.59 -23.24
N ILE A 125 -8.43 -8.44 -22.24
CA ILE A 125 -9.71 -8.53 -21.53
C ILE A 125 -9.56 -7.87 -20.16
N VAL A 126 -10.47 -6.95 -19.84
CA VAL A 126 -10.48 -6.27 -18.54
C VAL A 126 -11.86 -6.42 -17.90
N GLN A 127 -11.91 -7.15 -16.79
CA GLN A 127 -13.10 -7.32 -15.97
C GLN A 127 -13.12 -6.26 -14.87
N THR A 128 -14.15 -5.41 -14.86
CA THR A 128 -14.38 -4.50 -13.74
C THR A 128 -15.26 -5.15 -12.68
N THR A 129 -14.89 -4.99 -11.42
CA THR A 129 -15.68 -5.39 -10.24
C THR A 129 -15.91 -4.19 -9.34
N ALA A 130 -16.88 -4.29 -8.44
CA ALA A 130 -17.10 -3.35 -7.35
C ALA A 130 -17.93 -4.05 -6.26
N SER A 131 -17.82 -3.58 -5.02
CA SER A 131 -18.66 -4.07 -3.94
C SER A 131 -20.15 -3.80 -4.25
N PRO A 132 -21.09 -4.68 -3.85
CA PRO A 132 -22.52 -4.47 -4.06
C PRO A 132 -23.02 -3.12 -3.52
N GLU A 133 -22.47 -2.65 -2.40
CA GLU A 133 -22.78 -1.38 -1.78
C GLU A 133 -22.36 -0.20 -2.67
N VAL A 134 -21.14 -0.24 -3.21
CA VAL A 134 -20.63 0.78 -4.14
C VAL A 134 -21.42 0.78 -5.44
N VAL A 135 -21.74 -0.40 -5.99
CA VAL A 135 -22.57 -0.51 -7.18
C VAL A 135 -23.94 0.11 -6.95
N ARG A 136 -24.58 -0.21 -5.82
CA ARG A 136 -25.89 0.34 -5.47
C ARG A 136 -25.85 1.87 -5.36
N ALA A 137 -24.90 2.41 -4.60
CA ALA A 137 -24.73 3.85 -4.44
C ALA A 137 -24.51 4.57 -5.79
N ARG A 138 -23.76 3.95 -6.71
CA ARG A 138 -23.54 4.51 -8.06
C ARG A 138 -24.80 4.53 -8.92
N LEU A 139 -25.59 3.45 -8.88
CA LEU A 139 -26.81 3.35 -9.66
C LEU A 139 -27.88 4.31 -9.13
N GLU A 140 -27.99 4.44 -7.80
CA GLU A 140 -28.88 5.39 -7.14
C GLU A 140 -28.44 6.85 -7.40
N GLY A 141 -27.14 7.16 -7.22
CA GLY A 141 -26.60 8.51 -7.45
C GLY A 141 -26.73 9.02 -8.90
N ARG A 142 -26.70 8.12 -9.90
CA ARG A 142 -27.00 8.48 -11.30
C ARG A 142 -28.47 8.84 -11.51
N LYS A 143 -29.39 8.11 -10.86
CA LYS A 143 -30.83 8.38 -10.92
C LYS A 143 -31.18 9.74 -10.32
N GLU A 144 -30.41 10.18 -9.32
CA GLU A 144 -30.56 11.46 -8.64
C GLU A 144 -29.77 12.62 -9.30
N GLY A 145 -29.01 12.34 -10.37
CA GLY A 145 -28.19 13.35 -11.07
C GLY A 145 -26.94 13.79 -10.30
N LEU A 146 -26.54 13.06 -9.26
CA LEU A 146 -25.39 13.35 -8.38
C LEU A 146 -24.05 12.84 -8.94
N LEU A 147 -24.08 12.03 -10.00
CA LEU A 147 -22.91 11.48 -10.68
C LEU A 147 -23.03 11.70 -12.19
N GLU A 148 -21.89 11.87 -12.87
CA GLU A 148 -21.86 11.99 -14.34
C GLU A 148 -22.54 10.79 -15.00
N ASP A 149 -23.54 11.08 -15.84
CA ASP A 149 -24.24 10.08 -16.63
C ASP A 149 -23.44 9.76 -17.90
N PHE A 150 -22.73 8.64 -17.87
CA PHE A 150 -22.03 8.09 -19.04
C PHE A 150 -23.00 7.37 -20.04
N GLY A 151 -24.31 7.60 -19.92
CA GLY A 151 -25.34 7.12 -20.86
C GLY A 151 -25.99 5.78 -20.51
N SER A 152 -25.74 5.24 -19.31
CA SER A 152 -26.21 3.91 -18.88
C SER A 152 -27.37 4.04 -17.87
N ARG A 153 -28.61 3.75 -18.30
CA ARG A 153 -29.84 3.81 -17.49
C ARG A 153 -30.15 2.56 -16.63
N ALA A 154 -29.17 1.68 -16.43
CA ALA A 154 -29.38 0.49 -15.58
C ALA A 154 -29.65 0.89 -14.13
N ASP A 155 -30.61 0.22 -13.49
CA ASP A 155 -30.92 0.37 -12.07
C ASP A 155 -30.51 -0.88 -11.26
N TRP A 156 -30.83 -0.88 -9.97
CA TRP A 156 -30.49 -1.99 -9.07
C TRP A 156 -31.18 -3.31 -9.44
N GLU A 157 -32.39 -3.27 -10.00
CA GLU A 157 -33.10 -4.47 -10.45
C GLU A 157 -32.42 -5.08 -11.67
N VAL A 158 -31.99 -4.24 -12.60
CA VAL A 158 -31.19 -4.62 -13.77
C VAL A 158 -29.86 -5.24 -13.35
N TYR A 159 -29.17 -4.67 -12.35
CA TYR A 159 -27.94 -5.27 -11.78
C TYR A 159 -28.18 -6.68 -11.26
N ARG A 160 -29.22 -6.88 -10.42
CA ARG A 160 -29.55 -8.19 -9.85
C ARG A 160 -29.91 -9.22 -10.92
N MET A 161 -30.67 -8.82 -11.93
CA MET A 161 -31.03 -9.69 -13.06
C MET A 161 -29.78 -10.15 -13.82
N TYR A 162 -28.84 -9.24 -14.07
CA TYR A 162 -27.62 -9.56 -14.81
C TYR A 162 -26.57 -10.32 -13.99
N ALA A 163 -26.54 -10.15 -12.66
CA ALA A 163 -25.68 -10.91 -11.77
C ALA A 163 -25.90 -12.43 -11.91
N GLY A 164 -27.15 -12.86 -12.07
CA GLY A 164 -27.51 -14.28 -12.32
C GLY A 164 -27.13 -14.81 -13.71
N GLN A 165 -26.67 -13.94 -14.63
CA GLN A 165 -26.31 -14.30 -16.00
C GLN A 165 -24.80 -14.18 -16.28
N LEU A 166 -24.00 -13.82 -15.27
CA LEU A 166 -22.56 -13.65 -15.41
C LEU A 166 -21.89 -15.02 -15.48
N GLU A 167 -21.37 -15.37 -16.66
CA GLU A 167 -20.55 -16.56 -16.86
C GLU A 167 -19.07 -16.22 -16.66
N PRO A 168 -18.25 -17.12 -16.07
CA PRO A 168 -16.82 -16.87 -15.84
C PRO A 168 -16.04 -16.65 -17.15
N ILE A 169 -15.00 -15.81 -17.08
CA ILE A 169 -14.09 -15.55 -18.20
C ILE A 169 -13.00 -16.63 -18.20
N ARG A 170 -12.95 -17.43 -19.26
CA ARG A 170 -12.04 -18.60 -19.39
C ARG A 170 -10.68 -18.27 -20.03
N ARG A 171 -10.48 -17.04 -20.51
CA ARG A 171 -9.22 -16.56 -21.09
C ARG A 171 -8.46 -15.69 -20.07
N PRO A 172 -7.13 -15.52 -20.21
CA PRO A 172 -6.37 -14.56 -19.42
C PRO A 172 -7.02 -13.18 -19.48
N HIS A 173 -7.30 -12.60 -18.32
CA HIS A 173 -7.95 -11.31 -18.19
C HIS A 173 -7.44 -10.60 -16.95
N ARG A 174 -7.56 -9.27 -16.93
CA ARG A 174 -7.25 -8.44 -15.76
C ARG A 174 -8.53 -8.16 -14.99
N VAL A 175 -8.49 -8.23 -13.67
CA VAL A 175 -9.60 -7.81 -12.81
C VAL A 175 -9.26 -6.46 -12.20
N VAL A 176 -10.16 -5.48 -12.35
CA VAL A 176 -10.01 -4.13 -11.81
C VAL A 176 -11.15 -3.91 -10.83
N ASP A 177 -10.83 -3.89 -9.54
CA ASP A 177 -11.78 -3.45 -8.52
C ASP A 177 -11.90 -1.93 -8.58
N THR A 178 -13.09 -1.46 -8.91
CA THR A 178 -13.41 -0.04 -9.01
C THR A 178 -13.99 0.51 -7.72
N SER A 179 -14.02 -0.24 -6.62
CA SER A 179 -14.54 0.24 -5.33
C SER A 179 -13.70 1.36 -4.72
N GLY A 180 -12.40 1.41 -5.03
CA GLY A 180 -11.45 2.42 -4.57
C GLY A 180 -10.77 3.19 -5.71
N ASP A 181 -9.54 3.63 -5.47
CA ASP A 181 -8.72 4.33 -6.47
C ASP A 181 -8.28 3.37 -7.59
N ILE A 182 -8.67 3.68 -8.83
CA ILE A 182 -8.35 2.89 -10.02
C ILE A 182 -7.07 3.36 -10.72
N THR A 183 -6.43 4.43 -10.25
CA THR A 183 -5.24 5.03 -10.89
C THR A 183 -4.13 4.01 -11.15
N PRO A 184 -3.77 3.11 -10.21
CA PRO A 184 -2.73 2.10 -10.47
C PRO A 184 -3.10 1.13 -11.59
N ALA A 185 -4.35 0.67 -11.63
CA ALA A 185 -4.84 -0.23 -12.67
C ALA A 185 -4.86 0.47 -14.04
N VAL A 186 -5.24 1.75 -14.08
CA VAL A 186 -5.21 2.57 -15.30
C VAL A 186 -3.77 2.71 -15.81
N GLU A 187 -2.81 3.02 -14.94
CA GLU A 187 -1.40 3.16 -15.31
C GLU A 187 -0.80 1.85 -15.85
N GLU A 188 -1.10 0.72 -15.21
CA GLU A 188 -0.65 -0.59 -15.65
C GLU A 188 -1.21 -0.95 -17.04
N ILE A 189 -2.51 -0.70 -17.27
CA ILE A 189 -3.17 -0.96 -18.56
C ILE A 189 -2.59 -0.03 -19.63
N VAL A 190 -2.48 1.28 -19.34
CA VAL A 190 -1.90 2.28 -20.25
C VAL A 190 -0.48 1.89 -20.65
N SER A 191 0.36 1.52 -19.69
CA SER A 191 1.73 1.11 -19.96
C SER A 191 1.78 -0.15 -20.83
N THR A 192 0.94 -1.14 -20.54
CA THR A 192 0.81 -2.36 -21.35
C THR A 192 0.31 -2.07 -22.78
N LEU A 193 -0.53 -1.06 -22.95
CA LEU A 193 -1.06 -0.61 -24.25
C LEU A 193 -0.02 0.15 -25.07
N LEU A 194 0.77 1.00 -24.43
CA LEU A 194 1.84 1.78 -25.06
C LEU A 194 3.11 0.97 -25.32
N GLY A 195 3.21 -0.26 -24.82
CA GLY A 195 4.43 -1.05 -24.96
C GLY A 195 5.63 -0.43 -24.24
N THR A 196 5.41 0.62 -23.44
CA THR A 196 6.37 1.03 -22.42
C THR A 196 6.53 -0.15 -21.46
N PRO A 197 7.76 -0.47 -21.04
CA PRO A 197 7.91 -1.44 -19.98
C PRO A 197 7.13 -0.91 -18.77
N VAL A 198 6.02 -1.57 -18.43
CA VAL A 198 5.64 -1.70 -17.03
C VAL A 198 6.93 -2.14 -16.34
N PRO A 199 7.41 -1.47 -15.27
CA PRO A 199 8.56 -1.98 -14.54
C PRO A 199 8.32 -3.46 -14.34
N ALA A 200 9.19 -4.31 -14.90
CA ALA A 200 8.98 -5.74 -14.78
C ALA A 200 8.79 -6.02 -13.30
N PRO A 201 7.73 -6.74 -12.88
CA PRO A 201 7.56 -7.07 -11.47
C PRO A 201 8.89 -7.64 -11.00
N LEU A 202 9.41 -7.08 -9.91
CA LEU A 202 10.72 -7.42 -9.35
C LEU A 202 10.86 -8.95 -9.38
N ARG A 203 11.66 -9.49 -10.30
CA ARG A 203 12.02 -10.91 -10.23
C ARG A 203 13.07 -11.01 -9.13
N ALA A 204 12.58 -11.10 -7.91
CA ALA A 204 13.38 -11.11 -6.70
C ALA A 204 13.47 -12.54 -6.17
N ARG A 205 14.66 -12.92 -5.71
CA ARG A 205 14.83 -14.03 -4.77
C ARG A 205 14.42 -13.51 -3.41
N VAL A 206 13.41 -14.17 -2.83
CA VAL A 206 12.74 -13.69 -1.63
C VAL A 206 12.80 -14.72 -0.52
N ARG A 207 13.18 -14.27 0.68
CA ARG A 207 13.09 -15.06 1.90
C ARG A 207 12.07 -14.45 2.84
N LEU A 208 11.03 -15.21 3.18
CA LEU A 208 10.14 -14.85 4.29
C LEU A 208 10.77 -15.40 5.56
N ILE A 209 10.91 -14.55 6.57
CA ILE A 209 11.31 -14.96 7.92
C ILE A 209 10.08 -14.82 8.81
N LEU A 210 9.46 -15.96 9.12
CA LEU A 210 8.26 -16.05 9.95
C LEU A 210 8.64 -16.28 11.39
N ASN A 211 8.06 -15.46 12.27
CA ASN A 211 7.98 -15.74 13.69
C ASN A 211 6.62 -16.36 14.02
N PRO A 212 6.52 -17.69 14.22
CA PRO A 212 5.24 -18.34 14.48
C PRO A 212 4.60 -17.90 15.81
N ALA A 213 5.38 -17.35 16.73
CA ALA A 213 4.90 -16.86 18.02
C ALA A 213 4.42 -15.39 17.96
N ALA A 214 4.59 -14.69 16.83
CA ALA A 214 4.10 -13.34 16.65
C ALA A 214 2.59 -13.36 16.28
N GLY A 215 1.75 -12.85 17.18
CA GLY A 215 0.31 -12.67 16.96
C GLY A 215 -0.51 -13.97 17.03
N GLN A 216 -1.46 -14.04 17.97
CA GLN A 216 -2.35 -15.21 18.13
C GLN A 216 -3.41 -15.36 17.01
N SER A 217 -3.31 -14.59 15.92
CA SER A 217 -4.44 -14.26 15.06
C SER A 217 -4.21 -14.46 13.55
N TYR A 218 -3.09 -15.05 13.11
CA TYR A 218 -2.98 -15.39 11.70
C TYR A 218 -3.59 -16.76 11.42
N ARG A 219 -4.30 -16.88 10.30
CA ARG A 219 -4.69 -18.18 9.76
C ARG A 219 -3.58 -18.63 8.83
N VAL A 220 -3.19 -19.91 8.92
CA VAL A 220 -2.25 -20.53 7.97
C VAL A 220 -2.69 -20.27 6.51
N ALA A 221 -4.01 -20.23 6.27
CA ALA A 221 -4.61 -19.88 4.99
C ALA A 221 -4.19 -18.50 4.45
N ASP A 222 -4.01 -17.49 5.32
CA ASP A 222 -3.64 -16.13 4.90
C ASP A 222 -2.17 -16.09 4.42
N LEU A 223 -1.31 -16.89 5.06
CA LEU A 223 0.08 -17.05 4.66
C LEU A 223 0.18 -17.81 3.32
N ASP A 224 -0.58 -18.89 3.16
CA ASP A 224 -0.62 -19.66 1.89
C ASP A 224 -1.15 -18.83 0.73
N GLU A 225 -2.22 -18.04 0.94
CA GLU A 225 -2.73 -17.11 -0.07
C GLU A 225 -1.66 -16.09 -0.46
N THR A 226 -1.00 -15.50 0.53
CA THR A 226 0.06 -14.51 0.35
C THR A 226 1.24 -15.08 -0.44
N LEU A 227 1.76 -16.24 -0.02
CA LEU A 227 2.85 -16.94 -0.71
C LEU A 227 2.48 -17.28 -2.16
N GLY A 228 1.27 -17.83 -2.36
CA GLY A 228 0.77 -18.15 -3.69
C GLY A 228 0.65 -16.90 -4.56
N PHE A 229 0.24 -15.77 -3.99
CA PHE A 229 0.18 -14.49 -4.70
C PHE A 229 1.57 -14.02 -5.13
N LEU A 230 2.55 -13.99 -4.22
CA LEU A 230 3.93 -13.56 -4.53
C LEU A 230 4.56 -14.42 -5.64
N VAL A 231 4.42 -15.75 -5.57
CA VAL A 231 4.94 -16.68 -6.58
C VAL A 231 4.28 -16.45 -7.94
N ARG A 232 2.95 -16.24 -8.00
CA ARG A 232 2.24 -15.92 -9.25
C ARG A 232 2.71 -14.60 -9.89
N HIS A 233 3.31 -13.70 -9.10
CA HIS A 233 3.88 -12.43 -9.57
C HIS A 233 5.38 -12.52 -9.86
N GLY A 234 5.93 -13.74 -9.93
CA GLY A 234 7.29 -13.99 -10.40
C GLY A 234 8.38 -13.87 -9.34
N TRP A 235 8.02 -13.83 -8.05
CA TRP A 235 8.99 -13.87 -6.95
C TRP A 235 9.40 -15.31 -6.67
N GLU A 236 10.71 -15.54 -6.49
CA GLU A 236 11.25 -16.83 -6.07
C GLU A 236 11.26 -16.91 -4.55
N VAL A 237 10.17 -17.43 -4.00
CA VAL A 237 9.88 -17.34 -2.57
C VAL A 237 10.27 -18.61 -1.81
N SER A 238 10.92 -18.47 -0.65
CA SER A 238 10.95 -19.53 0.36
C SER A 238 10.68 -19.01 1.76
N LEU A 239 10.08 -19.86 2.59
CA LEU A 239 9.72 -19.57 3.98
C LEU A 239 10.75 -20.18 4.94
N TRP A 240 11.30 -19.36 5.85
CA TRP A 240 12.13 -19.78 6.98
C TRP A 240 11.42 -19.39 8.29
N GLU A 241 11.29 -20.34 9.19
CA GLU A 241 10.65 -20.12 10.49
C GLU A 241 11.70 -19.97 11.59
N THR A 242 11.52 -18.98 12.46
CA THR A 242 12.28 -18.86 13.69
C THR A 242 11.78 -19.87 14.72
N ARG A 243 12.70 -20.39 15.52
CA ARG A 243 12.47 -21.34 16.61
C ARG A 243 12.77 -20.74 17.97
N GLN A 244 13.56 -19.68 18.02
CA GLN A 244 13.95 -19.00 19.26
C GLN A 244 14.13 -17.48 19.05
N PRO A 245 14.09 -16.67 20.13
CA PRO A 245 14.37 -15.24 20.06
C PRO A 245 15.71 -14.95 19.41
N ARG A 246 15.81 -13.84 18.67
CA ARG A 246 17.00 -13.38 17.92
C ARG A 246 17.38 -14.19 16.69
N GLU A 247 16.71 -15.30 16.40
CA GLU A 247 17.02 -16.12 15.23
C GLU A 247 16.67 -15.42 13.91
N ALA A 248 15.69 -14.50 13.88
CA ALA A 248 15.37 -13.77 12.65
C ALA A 248 16.55 -12.91 12.18
N MET A 249 17.35 -12.39 13.11
CA MET A 249 18.57 -11.64 12.82
C MET A 249 19.60 -12.51 12.10
N ASP A 250 19.83 -13.73 12.57
CA ASP A 250 20.82 -14.64 11.99
C ASP A 250 20.34 -15.17 10.63
N LEU A 251 19.05 -15.47 10.50
CA LEU A 251 18.43 -15.83 9.23
C LEU A 251 18.52 -14.69 8.21
N ALA A 252 18.32 -13.44 8.63
CA ALA A 252 18.44 -12.27 7.77
C ALA A 252 19.89 -12.07 7.29
N ARG A 253 20.89 -12.21 8.18
CA ARG A 253 22.31 -12.18 7.80
C ARG A 253 22.65 -13.28 6.80
N ARG A 254 22.13 -14.48 7.03
CA ARG A 254 22.31 -15.61 6.12
C ARG A 254 21.70 -15.32 4.76
N ALA A 255 20.47 -14.80 4.70
CA ALA A 255 19.84 -14.42 3.45
C ALA A 255 20.67 -13.38 2.69
N ALA A 256 21.18 -12.36 3.38
CA ALA A 256 22.08 -11.38 2.77
C ALA A 256 23.38 -12.01 2.22
N ALA A 257 23.99 -12.94 2.97
CA ALA A 257 25.16 -13.67 2.52
C ALA A 257 24.90 -14.60 1.32
N GLU A 258 23.69 -15.16 1.20
CA GLU A 258 23.21 -15.92 0.05
C GLU A 258 22.85 -15.03 -1.17
N GLY A 259 22.99 -13.70 -1.02
CA GLY A 259 22.71 -12.71 -2.05
C GLY A 259 21.22 -12.53 -2.33
N ILE A 260 20.34 -12.91 -1.40
CA ILE A 260 18.88 -12.74 -1.54
C ILE A 260 18.55 -11.26 -1.78
N ASP A 261 17.63 -11.00 -2.71
CA ASP A 261 17.31 -9.63 -3.11
C ASP A 261 16.42 -8.95 -2.07
N LEU A 262 15.48 -9.70 -1.50
CA LEU A 262 14.48 -9.21 -0.55
C LEU A 262 14.25 -10.22 0.59
N VAL A 263 14.27 -9.73 1.83
CA VAL A 263 13.80 -10.45 3.00
C VAL A 263 12.50 -9.82 3.47
N ILE A 264 11.46 -10.63 3.65
CA ILE A 264 10.17 -10.21 4.20
C ILE A 264 10.12 -10.68 5.66
N ALA A 265 10.09 -9.74 6.60
CA ALA A 265 9.80 -10.06 8.00
C ALA A 265 8.29 -10.33 8.16
N VAL A 266 7.94 -11.54 8.58
CA VAL A 266 6.56 -11.95 8.83
C VAL A 266 6.37 -12.08 10.34
N GLY A 267 5.89 -11.01 10.96
CA GLY A 267 5.76 -10.93 12.41
C GLY A 267 5.36 -9.53 12.88
N GLY A 268 5.64 -9.26 14.15
CA GLY A 268 5.48 -7.92 14.73
C GLY A 268 6.78 -7.12 14.74
N ASP A 269 6.76 -5.97 15.43
CA ASP A 269 7.86 -5.01 15.43
C ASP A 269 9.20 -5.60 15.92
N GLY A 270 9.19 -6.51 16.90
CA GLY A 270 10.42 -7.20 17.34
C GLY A 270 11.04 -8.08 16.24
N THR A 271 10.21 -8.78 15.46
CA THR A 271 10.69 -9.56 14.30
C THR A 271 11.27 -8.65 13.23
N VAL A 272 10.63 -7.50 12.99
CA VAL A 272 11.17 -6.47 12.08
C VAL A 272 12.52 -5.97 12.58
N ASN A 273 12.65 -5.63 13.87
CA ASN A 273 13.91 -5.13 14.44
C ASN A 273 15.04 -6.17 14.37
N GLU A 274 14.75 -7.44 14.63
CA GLU A 274 15.73 -8.52 14.44
C GLU A 274 16.24 -8.59 13.00
N VAL A 275 15.32 -8.54 12.02
CA VAL A 275 15.70 -8.55 10.60
C VAL A 275 16.49 -7.29 10.23
N VAL A 276 16.11 -6.10 10.71
CA VAL A 276 16.87 -4.86 10.53
C VAL A 276 18.31 -5.02 10.99
N ASN A 277 18.52 -5.60 12.17
CA ASN A 277 19.86 -5.85 12.73
C ASN A 277 20.67 -6.92 11.97
N GLY A 278 20.01 -7.73 11.14
CA GLY A 278 20.66 -8.67 10.24
C GLY A 278 20.97 -8.11 8.86
N LEU A 279 20.22 -7.11 8.39
CA LEU A 279 20.32 -6.55 7.04
C LEU A 279 21.02 -5.19 6.95
N ALA A 280 21.12 -4.45 8.06
CA ALA A 280 21.81 -3.16 8.07
C ALA A 280 23.25 -3.31 7.53
N GLY A 281 23.61 -2.47 6.56
CA GLY A 281 24.88 -2.48 5.84
C GLY A 281 24.94 -3.45 4.65
N THR A 282 23.85 -4.16 4.34
CA THR A 282 23.80 -5.15 3.24
C THR A 282 22.98 -4.62 2.04
N PRO A 283 23.17 -5.18 0.82
CA PRO A 283 22.37 -4.78 -0.34
C PRO A 283 20.97 -5.39 -0.38
N THR A 284 20.66 -6.35 0.52
CA THR A 284 19.37 -7.04 0.61
C THR A 284 18.32 -6.13 1.23
N ALA A 285 17.18 -5.99 0.55
CA ALA A 285 16.10 -5.14 1.02
C ALA A 285 15.24 -5.83 2.09
N LEU A 286 14.64 -5.03 2.96
CA LEU A 286 13.61 -5.41 3.92
C LEU A 286 12.22 -5.08 3.38
N ALA A 287 11.28 -6.03 3.48
CA ALA A 287 9.85 -5.80 3.44
C ALA A 287 9.21 -6.35 4.72
N VAL A 288 7.96 -5.99 4.99
CA VAL A 288 7.23 -6.51 6.15
C VAL A 288 5.86 -7.02 5.75
N LEU A 289 5.44 -8.13 6.34
CA LEU A 289 4.06 -8.56 6.36
C LEU A 289 3.53 -8.42 7.81
N PRO A 290 2.46 -7.63 8.01
CA PRO A 290 1.99 -7.24 9.34
C PRO A 290 1.27 -8.40 10.04
N PHE A 291 1.99 -9.20 10.81
CA PHE A 291 1.44 -10.31 11.60
C PHE A 291 1.42 -10.01 13.11
N GLY A 292 2.00 -8.90 13.55
CA GLY A 292 2.02 -8.48 14.95
C GLY A 292 0.82 -7.63 15.37
N SER A 293 0.81 -7.21 16.64
CA SER A 293 -0.23 -6.31 17.19
C SER A 293 0.05 -4.83 16.94
N GLY A 294 1.33 -4.41 16.96
CA GLY A 294 1.74 -3.01 16.74
C GLY A 294 1.82 -2.67 15.25
N ASN A 295 2.72 -3.36 14.55
CA ASN A 295 3.02 -3.19 13.12
C ASN A 295 3.32 -1.72 12.79
N VAL A 296 4.12 -1.07 13.62
CA VAL A 296 4.38 0.36 13.56
C VAL A 296 5.03 0.73 12.22
N TRP A 297 6.01 -0.06 11.75
CA TRP A 297 6.61 0.20 10.44
C TRP A 297 5.61 0.07 9.29
N ALA A 298 4.71 -0.92 9.33
CA ALA A 298 3.65 -1.06 8.33
C ALA A 298 2.72 0.17 8.33
N ARG A 299 2.34 0.67 9.51
CA ARG A 299 1.55 1.90 9.66
C ARG A 299 2.28 3.14 9.15
N GLU A 300 3.56 3.28 9.50
CA GLU A 300 4.41 4.41 9.12
C GLU A 300 4.42 4.59 7.59
N GLN A 301 4.68 3.50 6.87
CA GLN A 301 4.75 3.51 5.40
C GLN A 301 3.38 3.45 4.69
N GLY A 302 2.27 3.44 5.44
CA GLY A 302 0.91 3.34 4.89
C GLY A 302 0.55 1.98 4.29
N LEU A 303 1.24 0.91 4.69
CA LEU A 303 0.96 -0.44 4.21
C LEU A 303 -0.36 -0.97 4.82
N PRO A 304 -1.22 -1.65 4.03
CA PRO A 304 -2.39 -2.34 4.59
C PRO A 304 -1.98 -3.29 5.72
N LEU A 305 -2.81 -3.38 6.76
CA LEU A 305 -2.56 -4.26 7.91
C LEU A 305 -3.03 -5.70 7.68
N GLU A 306 -3.73 -5.95 6.58
CA GLU A 306 -4.08 -7.30 6.15
C GLU A 306 -2.92 -7.83 5.27
N PRO A 307 -2.33 -9.00 5.59
CA PRO A 307 -1.17 -9.53 4.89
C PRO A 307 -1.30 -9.73 3.38
N ALA A 308 -2.43 -10.24 2.89
CA ALA A 308 -2.60 -10.49 1.45
C ALA A 308 -2.68 -9.17 0.66
N GLU A 309 -3.37 -8.16 1.19
CA GLU A 309 -3.43 -6.79 0.71
C GLU A 309 -2.03 -6.14 0.75
N ALA A 310 -1.30 -6.31 1.84
CA ALA A 310 0.08 -5.84 1.95
C ALA A 310 0.98 -6.43 0.86
N ALA A 311 0.86 -7.75 0.60
CA ALA A 311 1.61 -8.41 -0.46
C ALA A 311 1.25 -7.89 -1.85
N ARG A 312 -0.04 -7.61 -2.12
CA ARG A 312 -0.52 -6.98 -3.37
C ARG A 312 0.11 -5.61 -3.61
N VAL A 313 0.29 -4.83 -2.56
CA VAL A 313 0.95 -3.52 -2.65
C VAL A 313 2.45 -3.67 -2.83
N LEU A 314 3.10 -4.58 -2.09
CA LEU A 314 4.55 -4.74 -2.10
C LEU A 314 5.10 -5.23 -3.44
N VAL A 315 4.36 -6.05 -4.20
CA VAL A 315 4.82 -6.48 -5.54
C VAL A 315 4.93 -5.31 -6.54
N GLN A 316 4.25 -4.20 -6.26
CA GLN A 316 4.33 -2.95 -7.02
C GLN A 316 5.29 -1.94 -6.35
N GLY A 317 5.83 -2.28 -5.18
CA GLY A 317 6.61 -1.39 -4.34
C GLY A 317 7.94 -0.97 -4.96
N GLN A 318 8.53 0.03 -4.33
CA GLN A 318 9.83 0.59 -4.72
C GLN A 318 10.85 0.41 -3.59
N ILE A 319 12.08 0.05 -3.95
CA ILE A 319 13.17 -0.05 -2.98
C ILE A 319 13.74 1.34 -2.74
N ARG A 320 13.79 1.77 -1.47
CA ARG A 320 14.46 2.98 -1.02
C ARG A 320 15.61 2.63 -0.09
N SER A 321 16.71 3.38 -0.19
CA SER A 321 17.79 3.31 0.80
C SER A 321 17.50 4.32 1.89
N VAL A 322 17.53 3.87 3.13
CA VAL A 322 17.09 4.61 4.30
C VAL A 322 18.12 4.55 5.41
N ASP A 323 18.14 5.61 6.18
CA ASP A 323 18.88 5.79 7.39
C ASP A 323 18.33 4.89 8.50
N VAL A 324 19.21 4.46 9.39
CA VAL A 324 18.84 3.71 10.60
C VAL A 324 19.59 4.27 11.79
N GLY A 325 18.93 4.28 12.95
CA GLY A 325 19.58 4.64 14.19
C GLY A 325 20.42 3.48 14.73
N LEU A 326 21.51 3.81 15.41
CA LEU A 326 22.37 2.87 16.12
C LEU A 326 22.52 3.31 17.57
N ALA A 327 21.92 2.56 18.50
CA ALA A 327 22.03 2.75 19.94
C ALA A 327 23.08 1.79 20.51
N GLY A 328 24.27 2.30 20.84
CA GLY A 328 25.42 1.49 21.21
C GLY A 328 25.83 0.53 20.08
N LYS A 329 25.33 -0.71 20.12
CA LYS A 329 25.54 -1.75 19.10
C LYS A 329 24.26 -2.27 18.44
N ARG A 330 23.08 -1.76 18.83
CA ARG A 330 21.78 -2.21 18.34
C ARG A 330 21.21 -1.20 17.35
N TYR A 331 20.85 -1.66 16.16
CA TYR A 331 20.14 -0.83 15.20
C TYR A 331 18.66 -0.69 15.60
N PHE A 332 18.09 0.48 15.35
CA PHE A 332 16.66 0.76 15.43
C PHE A 332 16.19 1.42 14.13
N LEU A 333 15.02 1.01 13.66
CA LEU A 333 14.38 1.53 12.46
C LEU A 333 13.45 2.69 12.77
N LEU A 334 12.72 2.62 13.89
CA LEU A 334 11.66 3.56 14.22
C LEU A 334 12.16 4.60 15.20
N MET A 335 12.52 4.16 16.42
CA MET A 335 12.93 5.07 17.48
C MET A 335 13.66 4.34 18.62
N ALA A 336 14.35 5.12 19.44
CA ALA A 336 14.90 4.71 20.72
C ALA A 336 14.46 5.66 21.83
N GLY A 337 14.30 5.12 23.03
CA GLY A 337 13.79 5.85 24.19
C GLY A 337 14.72 5.74 25.39
N VAL A 338 14.83 6.81 26.17
CA VAL A 338 15.57 6.86 27.43
C VAL A 338 14.69 7.44 28.53
N GLY A 339 14.60 6.74 29.66
CA GLY A 339 13.82 7.18 30.81
C GLY A 339 12.46 6.51 30.91
N PHE A 340 11.39 7.29 31.01
CA PHE A 340 10.05 6.81 31.40
C PHE A 340 9.52 5.69 30.49
N ASP A 341 9.58 5.86 29.17
CA ASP A 341 9.08 4.87 28.23
C ASP A 341 9.90 3.56 28.27
N ALA A 342 11.21 3.68 28.33
CA ALA A 342 12.13 2.57 28.45
C ALA A 342 11.93 1.81 29.76
N ALA A 343 11.59 2.51 30.86
CA ALA A 343 11.22 1.87 32.12
C ALA A 343 9.91 1.06 32.01
N VAL A 344 8.93 1.54 31.24
CA VAL A 344 7.70 0.78 30.95
C VAL A 344 8.02 -0.48 30.13
N VAL A 345 8.80 -0.33 29.06
CA VAL A 345 9.24 -1.44 28.19
C VAL A 345 10.02 -2.49 29.00
N HIS A 346 10.97 -2.06 29.82
CA HIS A 346 11.77 -2.95 30.66
C HIS A 346 10.90 -3.74 31.63
N ALA A 347 9.99 -3.06 32.33
CA ALA A 347 9.14 -3.70 33.33
C ALA A 347 8.15 -4.69 32.70
N LEU A 348 7.65 -4.43 31.49
CA LEU A 348 6.82 -5.40 30.75
C LEU A 348 7.64 -6.62 30.31
N SER A 349 8.87 -6.41 29.86
CA SER A 349 9.78 -7.48 29.47
C SER A 349 10.12 -8.40 30.65
N GLU A 350 10.34 -7.84 31.85
CA GLU A 350 10.57 -8.63 33.08
C GLU A 350 9.34 -9.46 33.49
N GLU A 351 8.13 -8.97 33.21
CA GLU A 351 6.87 -9.70 33.41
C GLU A 351 6.62 -10.79 32.35
N GLY A 352 7.53 -10.98 31.38
CA GLY A 352 7.37 -11.91 30.27
C GLY A 352 6.27 -11.49 29.28
N ARG A 353 5.86 -10.22 29.30
CA ARG A 353 4.84 -9.66 28.40
C ARG A 353 5.51 -9.00 27.20
N GLN A 354 4.85 -9.05 26.05
CA GLN A 354 5.35 -8.36 24.85
C GLN A 354 5.29 -6.84 25.07
N PRO A 355 6.42 -6.10 24.92
CA PRO A 355 6.50 -4.67 25.26
C PRO A 355 5.62 -3.72 24.43
N LEU A 356 5.04 -4.18 23.33
CA LEU A 356 4.13 -3.42 22.46
C LEU A 356 2.69 -3.96 22.48
N TRP A 357 2.30 -4.63 23.57
CA TRP A 357 0.90 -4.97 23.81
C TRP A 357 0.13 -3.72 24.26
N PRO A 358 -0.83 -3.20 23.47
CA PRO A 358 -1.38 -1.85 23.70
C PRO A 358 -1.98 -1.66 25.10
N PHE A 359 -2.79 -2.63 25.55
CA PHE A 359 -3.43 -2.56 26.87
C PHE A 359 -2.44 -2.69 28.03
N GLY A 360 -1.46 -3.60 27.94
CA GLY A 360 -0.43 -3.79 28.97
C GLY A 360 0.46 -2.56 29.12
N THR A 361 0.83 -1.94 28.00
CA THR A 361 1.66 -0.72 27.95
C THR A 361 0.97 0.45 28.63
N ILE A 362 -0.33 0.66 28.37
CA ILE A 362 -1.10 1.74 28.99
C ILE A 362 -1.21 1.54 30.50
N LEU A 363 -1.59 0.33 30.96
CA LEU A 363 -1.76 0.06 32.39
C LEU A 363 -0.45 0.19 33.16
N LYS A 364 0.64 -0.35 32.61
CA LYS A 364 1.96 -0.28 33.25
C LYS A 364 2.50 1.16 33.23
N GLY A 365 2.31 1.88 32.13
CA GLY A 365 2.61 3.30 32.02
C GLY A 365 1.90 4.12 33.10
N PHE A 366 0.60 3.91 33.29
CA PHE A 366 -0.16 4.58 34.36
C PHE A 366 0.41 4.29 35.75
N SER A 367 0.69 3.02 36.06
CA SER A 367 1.25 2.63 37.36
C SER A 367 2.62 3.24 37.63
N LEU A 368 3.51 3.25 36.64
CA LEU A 368 4.84 3.84 36.78
C LEU A 368 4.78 5.37 36.86
N ALA A 369 3.85 6.00 36.14
CA ALA A 369 3.71 7.47 36.12
C ALA A 369 3.42 8.08 37.51
N LEU A 370 2.83 7.31 38.42
CA LEU A 370 2.56 7.76 39.80
C LEU A 370 3.84 8.07 40.59
N ASN A 371 4.92 7.32 40.34
CA ASN A 371 6.15 7.39 41.13
C ASN A 371 7.40 7.74 40.31
N PHE A 372 7.26 7.92 39.00
CA PHE A 372 8.41 8.22 38.15
C PHE A 372 8.87 9.67 38.35
N THR A 373 10.16 9.82 38.63
CA THR A 373 10.81 11.11 38.86
C THR A 373 11.89 11.35 37.82
N GLY A 374 12.03 12.61 37.40
CA GLY A 374 13.08 13.03 36.49
C GLY A 374 14.45 12.81 37.13
N LYS A 375 15.45 12.56 36.29
CA LYS A 375 16.85 12.41 36.73
C LYS A 375 17.70 13.48 36.09
N GLU A 376 18.73 13.93 36.80
CA GLU A 376 19.72 14.83 36.22
C GLU A 376 20.45 14.12 35.08
N THR A 377 20.39 14.73 33.91
CA THR A 377 20.92 14.20 32.66
C THR A 377 21.78 15.24 31.95
N VAL A 378 22.79 14.77 31.25
CA VAL A 378 23.57 15.58 30.29
C VAL A 378 23.42 14.96 28.92
N ILE A 379 22.82 15.72 28.00
CA ILE A 379 22.62 15.34 26.61
C ILE A 379 23.65 16.12 25.78
N THR A 380 24.57 15.41 25.14
CA THR A 380 25.61 16.00 24.28
C THR A 380 25.27 15.77 22.82
N LEU A 381 25.13 16.84 22.04
CA LEU A 381 24.84 16.82 20.60
C LEU A 381 26.13 16.94 19.76
N ASP A 382 26.00 16.84 18.42
CA ASP A 382 27.08 16.90 17.43
C ASP A 382 28.14 17.99 17.69
N ASP A 383 27.70 19.22 17.96
CA ASP A 383 28.52 20.42 18.12
C ASP A 383 29.12 20.54 19.54
N GLN A 384 29.13 19.44 20.31
CA GLN A 384 29.51 19.39 21.72
C GLN A 384 28.61 20.25 22.63
N ARG A 385 27.48 20.74 22.12
CA ARG A 385 26.49 21.43 22.95
C ARG A 385 25.91 20.46 23.96
N GLN A 386 25.95 20.88 25.22
CA GLN A 386 25.40 20.13 26.33
C GLN A 386 24.07 20.74 26.77
N VAL A 387 23.07 19.89 26.86
CA VAL A 387 21.75 20.20 27.40
C VAL A 387 21.64 19.44 28.72
N THR A 388 21.66 20.19 29.83
CA THR A 388 21.66 19.62 31.19
C THR A 388 20.34 19.88 31.90
N GLY A 389 19.88 18.94 32.71
CA GLY A 389 18.78 19.14 33.65
C GLY A 389 18.01 17.86 33.97
N GLU A 390 16.98 18.01 34.82
CA GLU A 390 16.03 16.96 35.15
C GLU A 390 15.23 16.54 33.90
N THR A 391 15.42 15.28 33.48
CA THR A 391 14.76 14.70 32.31
C THR A 391 13.92 13.50 32.71
N LEU A 392 12.70 13.43 32.18
CA LEU A 392 11.78 12.32 32.36
C LEU A 392 11.89 11.31 31.22
N LEU A 393 11.98 11.81 30.00
CA LEU A 393 11.91 11.02 28.78
C LEU A 393 12.72 11.71 27.69
N VAL A 394 13.53 10.94 26.98
CA VAL A 394 14.11 11.35 25.70
C VAL A 394 13.64 10.36 24.64
N VAL A 395 13.01 10.86 23.58
CA VAL A 395 12.64 10.09 22.40
C VAL A 395 13.55 10.48 21.26
N ILE A 396 14.30 9.52 20.73
CA ILE A 396 15.17 9.66 19.57
C ILE A 396 14.54 8.91 18.40
N GLY A 397 13.95 9.63 17.45
CA GLY A 397 13.21 9.06 16.32
C GLY A 397 13.99 9.12 15.02
N ASN A 398 13.88 8.04 14.24
CA ASN A 398 14.19 7.98 12.82
C ASN A 398 12.90 8.07 11.98
N THR A 399 11.75 7.69 12.57
CA THR A 399 10.40 7.86 12.00
C THR A 399 9.54 8.80 12.86
N ARG A 400 8.30 9.07 12.45
CA ARG A 400 7.41 10.02 13.14
C ARG A 400 6.48 9.34 14.14
N LEU A 401 5.92 8.16 13.83
CA LEU A 401 5.00 7.49 14.75
C LEU A 401 5.74 6.85 15.92
N TYR A 402 5.22 7.13 17.11
CA TYR A 402 5.56 6.48 18.35
C TYR A 402 4.46 5.48 18.72
N GLY A 403 4.82 4.21 18.87
CA GLY A 403 3.90 3.12 19.20
C GLY A 403 2.76 2.92 18.19
N GLY A 404 2.87 3.49 16.98
CA GLY A 404 1.87 3.39 15.91
C GLY A 404 0.61 4.24 16.09
N LEU A 405 0.55 5.12 17.09
CA LEU A 405 -0.67 5.86 17.46
C LEU A 405 -0.51 7.39 17.43
N VAL A 406 0.63 7.90 17.90
CA VAL A 406 0.88 9.34 18.04
C VAL A 406 2.20 9.71 17.38
N GLN A 407 2.38 10.97 17.00
CA GLN A 407 3.68 11.45 16.49
C GLN A 407 4.41 12.21 17.59
N ILE A 408 5.66 11.84 17.86
CA ILE A 408 6.53 12.57 18.80
C ILE A 408 7.61 13.32 18.02
N THR A 409 8.31 12.62 17.13
CA THR A 409 9.34 13.15 16.24
C THR A 409 8.73 13.58 14.91
N THR A 410 7.89 14.62 14.99
CA THR A 410 7.07 15.22 13.92
C THR A 410 7.82 15.63 12.65
N HIS A 411 9.13 15.88 12.75
CA HIS A 411 9.98 16.31 11.64
C HIS A 411 10.87 15.22 11.06
N ALA A 412 10.85 14.00 11.63
CA ALA A 412 11.72 12.92 11.20
C ALA A 412 11.55 12.56 9.72
N SER A 413 12.69 12.32 9.07
CA SER A 413 12.84 11.81 7.71
C SER A 413 13.91 10.75 7.71
N MET A 414 13.68 9.64 7.01
CA MET A 414 14.56 8.47 7.08
C MET A 414 15.72 8.51 6.07
N ASP A 415 16.09 9.68 5.56
CA ASP A 415 17.13 9.79 4.51
C ASP A 415 17.87 11.15 4.53
N ASP A 416 17.68 11.94 5.60
CA ASP A 416 18.23 13.29 5.73
C ASP A 416 19.57 13.33 6.48
N GLY A 417 20.04 12.19 6.99
CA GLY A 417 21.28 12.07 7.72
C GLY A 417 21.17 12.37 9.21
N LEU A 418 19.99 12.62 9.77
CA LEU A 418 19.79 13.10 11.15
C LEU A 418 18.86 12.17 11.96
N LEU A 419 18.99 12.25 13.29
CA LEU A 419 18.00 11.76 14.25
C LEU A 419 17.24 12.94 14.83
N ASP A 420 15.94 12.78 15.04
CA ASP A 420 15.09 13.76 15.72
C ASP A 420 14.97 13.42 17.20
N ILE A 421 15.23 14.39 18.07
CA ILE A 421 15.41 14.17 19.50
C ILE A 421 14.45 15.07 20.27
N CYS A 422 13.45 14.46 20.91
CA CYS A 422 12.46 15.14 21.74
C CYS A 422 12.75 14.86 23.22
N VAL A 423 13.01 15.91 24.00
CA VAL A 423 13.40 15.84 25.42
C VAL A 423 12.27 16.39 26.27
N PHE A 424 11.69 15.55 27.12
CA PHE A 424 10.67 15.92 28.10
C PHE A 424 11.32 16.10 29.47
N ARG A 425 11.39 17.35 29.91
CA ARG A 425 12.05 17.78 31.14
C ARG A 425 11.10 17.83 32.34
N GLY A 426 11.66 17.81 33.53
CA GLY A 426 10.95 18.10 34.76
C GLY A 426 11.10 17.03 35.84
N LYS A 427 10.47 17.31 36.98
CA LYS A 427 10.58 16.51 38.21
C LYS A 427 9.76 15.24 38.17
N GLY A 428 8.74 15.18 37.31
CA GLY A 428 7.88 14.01 37.11
C GLY A 428 6.59 14.06 37.90
N GLY A 429 6.07 12.88 38.20
CA GLY A 429 4.74 12.69 38.77
C GLY A 429 3.62 12.68 37.74
N PHE A 430 2.49 12.10 38.17
CA PHE A 430 1.37 11.77 37.31
C PHE A 430 0.80 12.96 36.52
N SER A 431 0.71 14.13 37.16
CA SER A 431 0.17 15.33 36.51
C SER A 431 1.03 15.80 35.35
N GLN A 432 2.36 15.84 35.51
CA GLN A 432 3.27 16.31 34.46
C GLN A 432 3.36 15.30 33.31
N LEU A 433 3.45 14.00 33.61
CA LEU A 433 3.47 12.96 32.57
C LEU A 433 2.13 12.91 31.80
N SER A 434 1.00 13.09 32.48
CA SER A 434 -0.31 13.16 31.83
C SER A 434 -0.46 14.40 30.96
N GLN A 435 0.11 15.54 31.37
CA GLN A 435 0.18 16.75 30.54
C GLN A 435 0.96 16.50 29.25
N TYR A 436 2.13 15.86 29.33
CA TYR A 436 2.94 15.53 28.15
C TYR A 436 2.25 14.52 27.23
N ALA A 437 1.60 13.50 27.81
CA ALA A 437 0.81 12.55 27.05
C ALA A 437 -0.33 13.25 26.29
N LEU A 438 -1.10 14.12 26.96
CA LEU A 438 -2.17 14.88 26.32
C LEU A 438 -1.64 15.83 25.24
N ALA A 439 -0.56 16.55 25.51
CA ALA A 439 0.09 17.43 24.54
C ALA A 439 0.52 16.65 23.28
N THR A 440 1.05 15.44 23.45
CA THR A 440 1.48 14.57 22.34
C THR A 440 0.28 14.08 21.52
N VAL A 441 -0.81 13.67 22.17
CA VAL A 441 -2.06 13.30 21.49
C VAL A 441 -2.63 14.47 20.69
N LEU A 442 -2.55 15.68 21.23
CA LEU A 442 -3.03 16.91 20.56
C LEU A 442 -2.01 17.51 19.57
N GLN A 443 -0.83 16.90 19.40
CA GLN A 443 0.26 17.42 18.55
C GLN A 443 0.73 18.83 18.95
N LEU A 444 0.76 19.10 20.26
CA LEU A 444 1.17 20.36 20.88
C LEU A 444 2.46 20.23 21.70
N GLN A 445 3.14 19.08 21.65
CA GLN A 445 4.32 18.81 22.48
C GLN A 445 5.42 19.85 22.29
N GLU A 446 5.76 20.26 21.06
CA GLU A 446 6.78 21.29 20.80
C GLU A 446 6.41 22.69 21.32
N ARG A 447 5.12 22.95 21.57
CA ARG A 447 4.63 24.20 22.17
C ARG A 447 4.52 24.11 23.69
N THR A 448 4.74 22.92 24.26
CA THR A 448 4.55 22.67 25.67
C THR A 448 5.83 23.00 26.42
N SER A 449 5.71 23.81 27.48
CA SER A 449 6.87 24.15 28.33
C SER A 449 7.52 22.89 28.91
N GLY A 450 8.84 22.83 28.86
CA GLY A 450 9.62 21.66 29.27
C GLY A 450 9.72 20.55 28.23
N VAL A 451 9.34 20.81 26.98
CA VAL A 451 9.65 19.95 25.84
C VAL A 451 10.64 20.67 24.94
N ASP A 452 11.81 20.09 24.74
CA ASP A 452 12.82 20.58 23.82
C ASP A 452 12.94 19.65 22.61
N TYR A 453 13.21 20.22 21.42
CA TYR A 453 13.37 19.47 20.18
C TYR A 453 14.71 19.78 19.53
N TYR A 454 15.45 18.74 19.15
CA TYR A 454 16.75 18.84 18.51
C TYR A 454 16.85 17.89 17.32
N ARG A 455 17.81 18.17 16.43
CA ARG A 455 18.23 17.25 15.37
C ARG A 455 19.74 17.12 15.40
N ALA A 456 20.24 15.90 15.36
CA ALA A 456 21.68 15.61 15.41
C ALA A 456 22.01 14.28 14.71
N ARG A 457 23.24 14.14 14.24
CA ARG A 457 23.78 12.88 13.70
C ARG A 457 24.17 11.93 14.83
N GLU A 458 24.66 12.47 15.94
CA GLU A 458 25.09 11.76 17.12
C GLU A 458 24.55 12.48 18.37
N VAL A 459 24.04 11.70 19.32
CA VAL A 459 23.66 12.18 20.64
C VAL A 459 24.15 11.20 21.70
N THR A 460 24.83 11.73 22.71
CA THR A 460 25.26 10.95 23.87
C THR A 460 24.50 11.42 25.10
N ILE A 461 23.88 10.48 25.81
CA ILE A 461 23.08 10.75 26.99
C ILE A 461 23.76 10.09 28.19
N THR A 462 24.12 10.91 29.18
CA THR A 462 24.61 10.46 30.48
C THR A 462 23.65 10.94 31.58
N SER A 463 23.64 10.24 32.71
CA SER A 463 22.79 10.57 33.83
C SER A 463 23.46 10.17 35.14
N GLU A 464 23.16 10.89 36.22
CA GLU A 464 23.72 10.59 37.54
C GLU A 464 23.27 9.21 38.04
N THR A 465 21.99 8.90 37.84
CA THR A 465 21.43 7.55 38.05
C THR A 465 21.18 6.91 36.69
N PRO A 466 21.60 5.65 36.45
CA PRO A 466 21.36 4.98 35.19
C PRO A 466 19.87 4.96 34.82
N LEU A 467 19.55 5.46 33.63
CA LEU A 467 18.21 5.43 33.05
C LEU A 467 18.11 4.26 32.08
N TYR A 468 16.99 3.54 32.09
CA TYR A 468 16.73 2.50 31.10
C TYR A 468 16.71 3.06 29.68
N VAL A 469 17.13 2.22 28.74
CA VAL A 469 17.14 2.50 27.30
C VAL A 469 16.40 1.39 26.57
N GLN A 470 15.54 1.79 25.63
CA GLN A 470 14.87 0.89 24.68
C GLN A 470 15.13 1.30 23.23
N ALA A 471 15.03 0.34 22.32
CA ALA A 471 15.10 0.53 20.87
C ALA A 471 14.01 -0.29 20.19
N ASP A 472 13.17 0.36 19.38
CA ASP A 472 12.00 -0.23 18.71
C ASP A 472 11.09 -1.07 19.64
N GLY A 473 10.99 -0.68 20.91
CA GLY A 473 10.20 -1.39 21.91
C GLY A 473 10.92 -2.55 22.60
N GLU A 474 12.23 -2.76 22.39
CA GLU A 474 13.03 -3.75 23.10
C GLU A 474 13.98 -3.09 24.12
N PRO A 475 14.14 -3.65 25.34
CA PRO A 475 15.12 -3.14 26.30
C PRO A 475 16.55 -3.48 25.84
N ILE A 476 17.43 -2.47 25.81
CA ILE A 476 18.81 -2.63 25.30
C ILE A 476 19.90 -2.22 26.30
N GLY A 477 19.53 -1.74 27.48
CA GLY A 477 20.47 -1.43 28.55
C GLY A 477 20.10 -0.16 29.31
N THR A 478 21.11 0.55 29.80
CA THR A 478 20.97 1.82 30.52
C THR A 478 21.95 2.87 29.99
N THR A 479 21.75 4.13 30.37
CA THR A 479 22.78 5.17 30.22
C THR A 479 24.05 4.83 31.02
N PRO A 480 25.25 5.35 30.62
CA PRO A 480 25.49 6.21 29.47
C PRO A 480 25.28 5.48 28.13
N MET A 481 24.64 6.16 27.17
CA MET A 481 24.34 5.60 25.85
C MET A 481 24.56 6.63 24.76
N THR A 482 25.17 6.20 23.65
CA THR A 482 25.35 6.99 22.44
C THR A 482 24.46 6.45 21.33
N PHE A 483 23.75 7.36 20.67
CA PHE A 483 22.89 7.11 19.53
C PHE A 483 23.48 7.79 18.30
N ARG A 484 23.52 7.09 17.18
CA ARG A 484 24.05 7.60 15.91
C ARG A 484 23.10 7.34 14.77
N ASN A 485 22.97 8.30 13.87
CA ASN A 485 22.41 8.01 12.56
C ASN A 485 23.44 7.28 11.70
N ILE A 486 23.02 6.21 11.04
CA ILE A 486 23.82 5.52 10.02
C ILE A 486 23.16 5.75 8.66
N PRO A 487 23.67 6.69 7.86
CA PRO A 487 23.01 7.08 6.63
C PRO A 487 22.90 5.94 5.62
N ARG A 488 21.72 5.77 5.02
CA ARG A 488 21.43 4.82 3.93
C ARG A 488 21.89 3.38 4.23
N ALA A 489 21.89 2.98 5.50
CA ALA A 489 22.39 1.67 5.91
C ALA A 489 21.40 0.53 5.62
N LEU A 490 20.11 0.81 5.41
CA LEU A 490 19.12 -0.21 5.14
C LEU A 490 18.43 0.06 3.81
N ARG A 491 18.10 -1.00 3.06
CA ARG A 491 17.19 -0.90 1.92
C ARG A 491 15.82 -1.40 2.35
N VAL A 492 14.76 -0.67 2.04
CA VAL A 492 13.38 -1.05 2.36
C VAL A 492 12.52 -1.03 1.11
N LEU A 493 11.68 -2.05 0.93
CA LEU A 493 10.63 -2.07 -0.08
C LEU A 493 9.39 -1.41 0.52
N VAL A 494 9.00 -0.28 -0.06
CA VAL A 494 7.87 0.52 0.41
C VAL A 494 6.77 0.58 -0.65
N PRO A 495 5.51 0.82 -0.26
CA PRO A 495 4.42 1.07 -1.22
C PRO A 495 4.77 2.19 -2.22
N PRO A 496 4.21 2.16 -3.45
CA PRO A 496 4.36 3.26 -4.42
C PRO A 496 3.90 4.62 -3.86
N TYR A 497 2.90 4.57 -2.99
CA TYR A 497 2.28 5.73 -2.35
C TYR A 497 2.82 6.00 -0.93
N ALA A 498 3.97 5.43 -0.56
CA ALA A 498 4.57 5.65 0.76
C ALA A 498 4.63 7.16 1.09
N PRO A 499 4.28 7.58 2.33
CA PRO A 499 4.13 8.99 2.66
C PRO A 499 5.39 9.79 2.34
N ARG A 500 5.23 10.85 1.53
CA ARG A 500 6.36 11.68 1.07
C ARG A 500 7.15 12.31 2.21
N HIS A 501 6.54 12.51 3.37
CA HIS A 501 7.20 13.15 4.50
C HIS A 501 8.25 12.27 5.20
N LEU A 502 8.31 10.97 4.87
CA LEU A 502 9.35 10.06 5.35
C LEU A 502 10.66 10.18 4.58
N PHE A 503 10.66 10.88 3.44
CA PHE A 503 11.79 10.95 2.52
C PHE A 503 12.02 12.41 2.08
N THR A 504 13.26 12.86 2.06
CA THR A 504 13.66 14.20 1.62
C THR A 504 13.71 14.33 0.10
N GLN A 505 13.77 13.22 -0.64
CA GLN A 505 13.82 13.21 -2.11
C GLN A 505 12.74 12.30 -2.72
N ASN A 506 12.02 12.82 -3.72
CA ASN A 506 11.02 12.08 -4.51
C ASN A 506 11.68 11.03 -5.38
#